data_AF-A0A7Y2EFP1-F1
#
_entry.id   AF-A0A7Y2EFP1-F1
#
_cell.length_a   1.000
_cell.length_b   1.000
_cell.length_c   1.000
_cell.angle_alpha   90.00
_cell.angle_beta   90.00
_cell.angle_gamma   90.00
#
_symmetry.space_group_name_H-M   'P 1'
#
loop_
_entity.id
_entity.type
_entity.pdbx_description
1 polymer ?
#
loop_
_entity_poly.entity_id
_entity_poly.type
_entity_poly.pdbx_seq_one_letter_code
_entity_poly.pdbx_strand_id
1 'polypeptide(L)'
;MNIALVTLAVIAANALVSIKGFNDLSFFERYKFGIGQIQAGQKERMITSGFLHVDIAHLFLNMFTLFFFADVVIAWFGSVKFLLLYFVSLV
;
A
#
# COMPACT_ATOMS: atom_id res chain seq x y z
N MET A 1 -10.69 12.86 -16.83
CA MET A 1 -10.22 11.78 -15.94
C MET A 1 -11.10 11.83 -14.70
N ASN A 2 -11.95 10.83 -14.49
CA ASN A 2 -12.76 10.74 -13.28
C ASN A 2 -12.12 9.67 -12.41
N ILE A 3 -11.39 10.09 -11.39
CA ILE A 3 -10.59 9.17 -10.57
C ILE A 3 -11.56 8.26 -9.83
N ALA A 4 -11.40 6.95 -10.02
CA ALA A 4 -12.23 6.00 -9.30
C ALA A 4 -12.03 6.16 -7.79
N LEU A 5 -13.13 6.16 -7.02
CA LEU A 5 -13.10 6.28 -5.56
C LEU A 5 -12.18 5.23 -4.92
N VAL A 6 -12.11 4.04 -5.51
CA VAL A 6 -11.25 2.94 -5.06
C VAL A 6 -9.76 3.29 -5.16
N THR A 7 -9.34 4.01 -6.21
CA THR A 7 -7.96 4.48 -6.37
C THR A 7 -7.59 5.47 -5.29
N LEU A 8 -8.48 6.44 -5.01
CA LEU A 8 -8.28 7.42 -3.94
C LEU A 8 -8.20 6.75 -2.57
N ALA A 9 -9.05 5.75 -2.31
CA ALA A 9 -9.03 5.00 -1.06
C ALA A 9 -7.70 4.26 -0.86
N VAL A 10 -7.17 3.61 -1.90
CA VAL A 10 -5.88 2.94 -1.86
C VAL A 10 -4.73 3.93 -1.64
N ILE A 11 -4.71 5.06 -2.37
CA ILE A 11 -3.70 6.10 -2.19
C ILE A 11 -3.72 6.65 -0.76
N ALA A 12 -4.90 6.98 -0.24
CA ALA A 12 -5.07 7.49 1.11
C ALA A 12 -4.59 6.48 2.16
N ALA A 13 -4.92 5.19 2.01
CA ALA A 13 -4.48 4.15 2.93
C ALA A 13 -2.95 4.05 3.01
N ASN A 14 -2.27 4.01 1.85
CA ASN A 14 -0.81 3.96 1.79
C ASN A 14 -0.17 5.22 2.37
N ALA A 15 -0.68 6.39 1.98
CA ALA A 15 -0.15 7.66 2.45
C ALA A 15 -0.29 7.79 3.97
N LEU A 16 -1.46 7.52 4.54
CA LEU A 16 -1.69 7.64 5.98
C LEU A 16 -0.82 6.67 6.79
N VAL A 17 -0.74 5.41 6.37
CA VAL A 17 0.07 4.39 7.06
C VAL A 17 1.56 4.71 6.95
N SER A 18 2.04 5.09 5.76
CA SER A 18 3.46 5.42 5.55
C SER A 18 3.86 6.71 6.25
N ILE A 19 3.05 7.77 6.19
CA ILE A 19 3.31 9.02 6.92
C ILE A 19 3.38 8.76 8.42
N LYS A 20 2.51 7.90 8.97
CA LYS A 20 2.61 7.48 10.37
C LYS A 20 3.93 6.74 10.63
N GLY A 21 4.33 5.82 9.75
CA GLY A 21 5.62 5.11 9.84
C GLY A 21 6.85 6.02 9.76
N PHE A 22 6.82 7.06 8.93
CA PHE A 22 7.92 8.02 8.83
C PHE A 22 8.10 8.86 10.10
N ASN A 23 7.00 9.17 10.80
CA ASN A 23 7.01 10.00 12.00
C ASN A 23 7.14 9.20 13.31
N ASP A 24 6.96 7.88 13.27
CA ASP A 24 6.97 7.01 14.43
C ASP A 24 7.74 5.71 14.12
N LEU A 25 9.01 5.68 14.52
CA LEU A 25 9.88 4.52 14.36
C LEU A 25 9.32 3.28 15.06
N SER A 26 8.63 3.43 16.19
CA SER A 26 8.04 2.28 16.89
C SER A 26 6.88 1.68 16.11
N PHE A 27 6.07 2.52 15.48
CA PHE A 27 5.02 2.09 14.55
C PHE A 27 5.64 1.40 13.33
N PHE A 28 6.66 1.99 12.71
CA PHE A 28 7.35 1.38 11.58
C PHE A 28 7.90 -0.01 11.93
N GLU A 29 8.64 -0.12 13.03
CA GLU A 29 9.21 -1.39 13.49
C GLU A 29 8.15 -2.45 13.86
N ARG A 30 6.96 -2.03 14.35
CA ARG A 30 5.87 -2.93 14.71
C ARG A 30 5.15 -3.53 13.50
N TYR A 31 5.07 -2.81 12.39
CA TYR A 31 4.26 -3.19 11.24
C TYR A 31 5.05 -3.50 9.96
N LYS A 32 6.36 -3.22 9.93
CA LYS A 32 7.23 -3.62 8.82
C LYS A 32 7.29 -5.13 8.67
N PHE A 33 7.64 -5.59 7.47
CA PHE A 33 7.83 -7.01 7.20
C PHE A 33 8.99 -7.55 8.04
N GLY A 34 8.80 -8.72 8.66
CA GLY A 34 9.80 -9.31 9.52
C GLY A 34 9.54 -10.79 9.73
N ILE A 35 10.38 -11.64 9.12
CA ILE A 35 10.18 -13.11 9.11
C ILE A 35 10.16 -13.67 10.53
N GLY A 36 11.09 -13.25 11.39
CA GLY A 36 11.15 -13.73 12.78
C GLY A 36 9.90 -13.37 13.58
N GLN A 37 9.39 -12.14 13.42
CA GLN A 37 8.17 -11.69 14.10
C GLN A 37 6.93 -12.41 13.55
N ILE A 38 6.87 -12.63 12.23
CA ILE A 38 5.78 -13.39 11.59
C ILE A 38 5.75 -14.83 12.12
N GLN A 39 6.92 -15.48 12.20
CA GLN A 39 7.04 -16.83 12.78
C GLN A 39 6.70 -16.85 14.27
N ALA A 40 7.00 -15.77 15.00
CA ALA A 40 6.61 -15.57 16.41
C ALA A 40 5.13 -15.18 16.61
N GLY A 41 4.31 -15.18 15.55
CA GLY A 41 2.86 -15.00 15.63
C GLY A 41 2.32 -13.65 15.14
N GLN A 42 3.19 -12.69 14.78
CA GLN A 42 2.80 -11.37 14.26
C GLN A 42 2.48 -11.46 12.75
N LYS A 43 1.55 -12.34 12.38
CA LYS A 43 1.19 -12.64 10.97
C LYS A 43 0.54 -11.46 10.24
N GLU A 44 -0.04 -10.52 10.97
CA GLU A 44 -0.59 -9.28 10.42
C GLU A 44 0.46 -8.49 9.62
N ARG A 45 1.75 -8.64 9.97
CA ARG A 45 2.88 -8.01 9.26
C ARG A 45 2.94 -8.37 7.79
N MET A 46 2.39 -9.52 7.37
CA MET A 46 2.37 -9.89 5.94
C MET A 46 1.50 -8.95 5.10
N ILE A 47 0.48 -8.35 5.71
CA ILE A 47 -0.43 -7.42 5.01
C ILE A 47 -0.04 -5.98 5.34
N THR A 48 0.22 -5.66 6.61
CA THR A 48 0.51 -4.27 7.03
C THR A 48 1.78 -3.73 6.41
N SER A 49 2.78 -4.58 6.12
CA SER A 49 4.03 -4.15 5.51
C SER A 49 3.84 -3.61 4.10
N GLY A 50 2.84 -4.09 3.35
CA GLY A 50 2.58 -3.63 1.99
C GLY A 50 2.10 -2.16 1.92
N PHE A 51 1.61 -1.61 3.02
CA PHE A 51 1.19 -0.21 3.13
C PHE A 51 2.29 0.71 3.66
N LEU A 52 3.40 0.14 4.15
CA LEU A 52 4.55 0.87 4.68
C LEU A 52 5.60 1.06 3.60
N HIS A 53 6.08 2.29 3.46
CA HIS A 53 7.22 2.62 2.62
C HIS A 53 8.41 3.03 3.48
N VAL A 54 9.63 2.89 2.96
CA VAL A 54 10.87 3.19 3.69
C VAL A 54 11.19 4.69 3.65
N ASP A 55 10.79 5.40 2.58
CA ASP A 55 10.94 6.84 2.46
C ASP A 55 9.84 7.49 1.60
N ILE A 56 9.86 8.83 1.59
CA ILE A 56 8.89 9.67 0.88
C ILE A 56 9.01 9.50 -0.64
N ALA A 57 10.21 9.29 -1.20
CA ALA A 57 10.40 9.17 -2.63
C ALA A 57 9.79 7.86 -3.17
N HIS A 58 9.99 6.74 -2.48
CA HIS A 58 9.36 5.47 -2.79
C HIS A 58 7.83 5.56 -2.72
N LEU A 59 7.29 6.14 -1.64
CA LEU A 59 5.85 6.37 -1.51
C LEU A 59 5.31 7.24 -2.66
N PHE A 60 5.99 8.35 -2.96
CA PHE A 60 5.57 9.26 -4.01
C PHE A 60 5.54 8.59 -5.38
N LEU A 61 6.61 7.90 -5.78
CA LEU A 61 6.67 7.23 -7.08
C LEU A 61 5.61 6.14 -7.22
N ASN A 62 5.35 5.38 -6.16
CA ASN A 62 4.30 4.35 -6.17
C ASN A 62 2.91 4.97 -6.33
N MET A 63 2.59 6.01 -5.56
CA MET A 63 1.29 6.67 -5.63
C MET A 63 1.10 7.44 -6.92
N PHE A 64 2.16 8.06 -7.44
CA PHE A 64 2.18 8.73 -8.74
C PHE A 64 1.90 7.73 -9.86
N THR A 65 2.63 6.60 -9.89
CA THR A 65 2.40 5.54 -10.88
C THR A 65 0.98 4.97 -10.76
N LEU A 66 0.53 4.66 -9.54
CA LEU A 66 -0.83 4.18 -9.31
C LEU A 66 -1.89 5.15 -9.83
N PHE A 67 -1.73 6.45 -9.59
CA PHE A 67 -2.64 7.49 -10.05
C PHE A 67 -2.78 7.52 -11.57
N PHE A 68 -1.69 7.37 -12.32
CA PHE A 68 -1.73 7.37 -13.79
C PHE A 68 -2.30 6.08 -14.39
N PHE A 69 -1.98 4.92 -13.80
CA PHE A 69 -2.32 3.63 -14.39
C PHE A 69 -3.63 3.02 -13.87
N ALA A 70 -4.13 3.44 -12.70
CA ALA A 70 -5.31 2.82 -12.08
C ALA A 70 -6.56 2.93 -12.96
N ASP A 71 -6.84 4.10 -13.56
CA ASP A 71 -8.03 4.27 -14.42
C ASP A 71 -7.97 3.35 -15.65
N VAL A 72 -6.78 3.12 -16.21
CA VAL A 72 -6.57 2.17 -17.32
C VAL A 72 -6.86 0.75 -16.86
N VAL A 73 -6.30 0.32 -15.72
CA VAL A 73 -6.54 -1.04 -15.20
C VAL A 73 -8.01 -1.24 -14.85
N ILE A 74 -8.65 -0.26 -14.22
CA ILE A 74 -10.07 -0.32 -13.83
C ILE A 74 -10.97 -0.37 -15.07
N ALA A 75 -10.66 0.39 -16.13
CA ALA A 75 -11.43 0.35 -17.37
C ALA A 75 -11.41 -1.03 -18.04
N TRP A 76 -10.31 -1.77 -17.93
CA TRP A 76 -10.15 -3.09 -18.55
C TRP A 76 -10.66 -4.24 -17.67
N PHE A 77 -10.44 -4.17 -16.37
CA PHE A 77 -10.69 -5.30 -15.45
C PHE A 77 -11.81 -5.04 -14.44
N GLY A 78 -12.25 -3.79 -14.28
CA GLY A 78 -13.19 -3.37 -13.24
C GLY A 78 -12.53 -3.20 -11.87
N SER A 79 -13.21 -2.48 -10.98
CA SER A 79 -12.68 -2.07 -9.67
C SER A 79 -12.34 -3.25 -8.74
N VAL A 80 -13.11 -4.35 -8.79
CA VAL A 80 -12.87 -5.52 -7.93
C VAL A 80 -11.57 -6.23 -8.31
N LYS A 81 -11.33 -6.46 -9.61
CA LYS A 81 -10.10 -7.09 -10.08
C LYS A 81 -8.90 -6.17 -9.91
N PHE A 82 -9.08 -4.85 -10.08
CA PHE A 82 -8.06 -3.87 -9.72
C PHE A 82 -7.62 -4.02 -8.25
N LEU A 83 -8.56 -4.12 -7.31
CA LEU A 83 -8.22 -4.34 -5.90
C LEU A 83 -7.48 -5.67 -5.69
N LEU A 84 -7.94 -6.76 -6.29
CA LEU A 84 -7.24 -8.05 -6.19
C LEU A 84 -5.81 -7.98 -6.74
N LEU A 85 -5.64 -7.40 -7.93
CA LEU A 85 -4.31 -7.18 -8.53
C LEU A 85 -3.44 -6.35 -7.61
N TYR A 86 -3.99 -5.26 -7.06
CA TYR A 86 -3.30 -4.40 -6.10
C TYR A 86 -2.83 -5.18 -4.87
N PHE A 87 -3.74 -5.91 -4.20
CA PHE A 87 -3.42 -6.69 -2.99
C PHE A 87 -2.44 -7.83 -3.24
N VAL A 88 -2.49 -8.49 -4.39
CA VAL A 88 -1.54 -9.55 -4.76
C VAL A 88 -0.17 -8.97 -5.10
N SER A 89 -0.13 -7.76 -5.66
CA SER A 89 1.12 -7.03 -5.95
C SER A 89 1.69 -6.28 -4.73
N LEU A 90 1.06 -6.38 -3.55
CA LEU A 90 1.64 -5.82 -2.34
C LEU A 90 2.92 -6.60 -2.04
N VAL A 91 4.05 -5.90 -2.19
CA VAL A 91 5.45 -6.38 -2.12
C VAL A 91 6.03 -6.77 -3.47
#